data_AF-A0A8B6GTL2-F1
#
_entry.id   AF-A0A8B6GTL2-F1
#
_cell.length_a   1.000
_cell.length_b   1.000
_cell.length_c   1.000
_cell.angle_alpha   90.00
_cell.angle_beta   90.00
_cell.angle_gamma   90.00
#
_symmetry.space_group_name_H-M   'P 1'
#
loop_
_entity.id
_entity.type
_entity.pdbx_description
1 polymer ?
#
loop_
_entity_poly.entity_id
_entity_poly.type
_entity_poly.pdbx_seq_one_letter_code
_entity_poly.pdbx_strand_id
1 'polypeptide(L)'
;MASPAASTSKQRDEYCCVPFCNGNARTNKELSFHHIPSEKKMLTRKQWIVAIRRDEGEFFKIGGNTVVCSKHFKKEDYRWTPNRKCLKPEAVPSVFDWKLNESSRKAPTSRQSLFKKMKVDDREDEDEMVVEDSVCEVHNSQSVDHENDIKLRKLEHVVQQKDSELKDKTYELASLNQKLQMERFGVTRFSYDHEMIEFYTGFPTFDLFLIFYSAIKPTATRMKTVYYKSSEEPSNRGRPKSMDPIDELFMFFM
;
A
#
# COMPACT_ATOMS: atom_id res chain seq x y z
N MET A 1 1.03 -67.69 27.35
CA MET A 1 1.22 -67.15 25.98
C MET A 1 0.06 -66.19 25.72
N ALA A 2 0.30 -64.88 25.83
CA ALA A 2 -0.74 -63.86 25.63
C ALA A 2 -0.51 -63.19 24.28
N SER A 3 -1.49 -63.34 23.38
CA SER A 3 -1.54 -62.68 22.08
C SER A 3 -1.66 -61.16 22.24
N PRO A 4 -1.04 -60.34 21.37
CA PRO A 4 -1.19 -58.90 21.43
C PRO A 4 -2.55 -58.47 20.85
N ALA A 5 -3.27 -57.65 21.62
CA ALA A 5 -4.54 -57.05 21.22
C ALA A 5 -4.31 -56.05 20.07
N ALA A 6 -4.95 -56.30 18.93
CA ALA A 6 -5.02 -55.35 17.83
C ALA A 6 -5.86 -54.14 18.26
N SER A 7 -5.23 -52.97 18.39
CA SER A 7 -5.89 -51.70 18.63
C SER A 7 -6.63 -51.25 17.37
N THR A 8 -7.91 -51.61 17.26
CA THR A 8 -8.80 -51.12 16.20
C THR A 8 -9.17 -49.66 16.48
N SER A 9 -8.31 -48.74 16.05
CA SER A 9 -8.67 -47.31 16.02
C SER A 9 -9.80 -47.11 15.00
N LYS A 10 -10.91 -46.55 15.46
CA LYS A 10 -12.10 -46.20 14.65
C LYS A 10 -11.67 -45.19 13.58
N GLN A 11 -11.30 -45.65 12.39
CA GLN A 11 -10.91 -44.79 11.27
C GLN A 11 -12.10 -43.91 10.89
N ARG A 12 -11.95 -42.59 11.07
CA ARG A 12 -12.90 -41.60 10.55
C ARG A 12 -12.61 -41.43 9.07
N ASP A 13 -13.65 -41.31 8.26
CA ASP A 13 -13.51 -41.01 6.83
C ASP A 13 -12.98 -39.58 6.67
N GLU A 14 -11.67 -39.47 6.42
CA GLU A 14 -10.97 -38.22 6.19
C GLU A 14 -10.98 -37.86 4.70
N TYR A 15 -11.50 -36.67 4.39
CA TYR A 15 -11.57 -36.12 3.04
C TYR A 15 -10.60 -34.96 2.89
N CYS A 16 -9.89 -34.92 1.76
CA CYS A 16 -8.99 -33.83 1.46
C CYS A 16 -9.76 -32.52 1.28
N CYS A 17 -9.35 -31.46 1.98
CA CYS A 17 -9.98 -30.14 1.89
C CYS A 17 -9.52 -29.33 0.66
N VAL A 18 -8.69 -29.88 -0.22
CA VAL A 18 -8.20 -29.18 -1.41
C VAL A 18 -9.27 -29.19 -2.51
N PRO A 19 -9.60 -28.05 -3.13
CA PRO A 19 -10.52 -28.01 -4.27
C PRO A 19 -10.14 -29.03 -5.35
N PHE A 20 -11.14 -29.70 -5.92
CA PHE A 20 -10.98 -30.70 -6.99
C PHE A 20 -10.13 -31.94 -6.63
N CYS A 21 -9.77 -32.11 -5.35
CA CYS A 21 -9.07 -33.30 -4.90
C CYS A 21 -10.05 -34.35 -4.35
N ASN A 22 -10.09 -35.52 -4.98
CA ASN A 22 -10.93 -36.65 -4.54
C ASN A 22 -10.19 -37.58 -3.57
N GLY A 23 -9.23 -37.04 -2.80
CA GLY A 23 -8.47 -37.78 -1.81
C GLY A 23 -9.34 -38.17 -0.62
N ASN A 24 -9.66 -39.47 -0.52
CA ASN A 24 -10.41 -40.06 0.60
C ASN A 24 -9.56 -41.16 1.26
N ALA A 25 -9.44 -41.14 2.59
CA ALA A 25 -8.69 -42.13 3.37
C ALA A 25 -9.19 -43.57 3.20
N ARG A 26 -10.50 -43.76 2.97
CA ARG A 26 -11.09 -45.08 2.77
C ARG A 26 -10.72 -45.69 1.42
N THR A 27 -10.74 -44.87 0.37
CA THR A 27 -10.47 -45.32 -1.01
C THR A 27 -8.98 -45.32 -1.34
N ASN A 28 -8.22 -44.39 -0.77
CA ASN A 28 -6.80 -44.17 -1.09
C ASN A 28 -5.94 -44.46 0.15
N LYS A 29 -5.76 -45.74 0.48
CA LYS A 29 -4.99 -46.18 1.66
C LYS A 29 -3.50 -45.80 1.63
N GLU A 30 -2.97 -45.49 0.45
CA GLU A 30 -1.58 -45.08 0.27
C GLU A 30 -1.34 -43.60 0.62
N LEU A 31 -2.40 -42.80 0.74
CA LEU A 31 -2.28 -41.39 1.06
C LEU A 31 -2.24 -41.17 2.57
N SER A 32 -1.23 -40.42 3.03
CA SER A 32 -1.28 -39.82 4.35
C SER A 32 -2.08 -38.51 4.33
N PHE A 33 -2.80 -38.25 5.41
CA PHE A 33 -3.59 -37.05 5.63
C PHE A 33 -2.93 -36.21 6.73
N HIS A 34 -2.83 -34.90 6.48
CA HIS A 34 -2.16 -33.97 7.36
C HIS A 34 -3.11 -32.85 7.77
N HIS A 35 -3.26 -32.64 9.07
CA HIS A 35 -4.04 -31.54 9.60
C HIS A 35 -3.36 -30.21 9.33
N ILE A 36 -4.17 -29.20 9.01
CA ILE A 36 -3.71 -27.83 8.92
C ILE A 36 -3.12 -27.42 10.28
N PRO A 37 -1.97 -26.72 10.32
CA PRO A 37 -1.35 -26.27 11.56
C PRO A 37 -2.33 -25.53 12.48
N SER A 38 -2.20 -25.78 13.78
CA SER A 38 -2.95 -25.08 14.82
C SER A 38 -2.63 -23.58 14.81
N GLU A 39 -3.53 -22.77 15.38
CA GLU A 39 -3.39 -21.33 15.56
C GLU A 39 -2.07 -20.90 16.21
N LYS A 40 -1.46 -21.73 17.06
CA LYS A 40 -0.11 -21.47 17.61
C LYS A 40 0.97 -21.30 16.52
N LYS A 41 0.74 -21.79 15.31
CA LYS A 41 1.59 -21.66 14.12
C LYS A 41 0.90 -20.84 13.03
N MET A 42 0.45 -19.63 13.37
CA MET A 42 -0.31 -18.76 12.46
C MET A 42 0.35 -18.53 11.10
N LEU A 43 1.68 -18.36 11.04
CA LEU A 43 2.39 -18.10 9.79
C LEU A 43 2.24 -19.26 8.80
N THR A 44 2.58 -20.47 9.24
CA THR A 44 2.44 -21.69 8.43
C THR A 44 0.98 -21.97 8.09
N ARG A 45 0.06 -21.73 9.05
CA ARG A 45 -1.39 -21.86 8.80
C ARG A 45 -1.86 -20.95 7.67
N LYS A 46 -1.52 -19.66 7.72
CA LYS A 46 -1.87 -18.70 6.66
C LYS A 46 -1.28 -19.11 5.31
N GLN A 47 -0.04 -19.59 5.28
CA GLN A 47 0.57 -20.10 4.05
C GLN A 47 -0.19 -21.30 3.47
N TRP A 48 -0.69 -22.21 4.30
CA TRP A 48 -1.52 -23.32 3.84
C TRP A 48 -2.86 -22.85 3.28
N ILE A 49 -3.54 -21.93 3.95
CA ILE A 49 -4.82 -21.36 3.50
C ILE A 49 -4.67 -20.71 2.12
N VAL A 50 -3.66 -19.84 1.99
CA VAL A 50 -3.33 -19.17 0.72
C VAL A 50 -2.99 -20.19 -0.37
N ALA A 51 -2.21 -21.23 -0.04
CA ALA A 51 -1.83 -22.26 -0.98
C ALA A 51 -3.03 -23.09 -1.48
N ILE A 52 -3.97 -23.43 -0.59
CA ILE A 52 -5.19 -24.19 -0.90
C ILE A 52 -6.21 -23.33 -1.67
N ARG A 53 -6.08 -21.99 -1.63
CA ARG A 53 -7.00 -21.02 -2.23
C ARG A 53 -8.44 -21.21 -1.73
N ARG A 54 -8.59 -21.48 -0.44
CA ARG A 54 -9.88 -21.49 0.25
C ARG A 54 -9.82 -20.58 1.46
N ASP A 55 -10.53 -19.47 1.40
CA ASP A 55 -10.65 -18.55 2.53
C ASP A 55 -11.63 -19.10 3.57
N GLU A 56 -11.32 -18.86 4.85
CA GLU A 56 -12.25 -19.14 5.94
C GLU A 56 -13.46 -18.22 5.79
N GLY A 57 -14.66 -18.79 5.78
CA GLY A 57 -15.91 -18.06 5.56
C GLY A 57 -17.10 -18.76 6.21
N GLU A 58 -18.31 -18.26 5.95
CA GLU A 58 -19.53 -18.79 6.55
C GLU A 58 -19.75 -20.27 6.22
N PHE A 59 -19.39 -20.68 5.00
CA PHE A 59 -19.56 -22.04 4.48
C PHE A 59 -18.30 -22.93 4.61
N PHE A 60 -17.17 -22.40 5.09
CA PHE A 60 -15.92 -23.15 5.22
C PHE A 60 -15.13 -22.71 6.45
N LYS A 61 -15.08 -23.58 7.46
CA LYS A 61 -14.33 -23.35 8.70
C LYS A 61 -13.26 -24.42 8.86
N ILE A 62 -12.02 -23.99 9.05
CA ILE A 62 -10.86 -24.87 9.26
C ILE A 62 -10.89 -25.39 10.69
N GLY A 63 -11.48 -26.56 10.87
CA GLY A 63 -11.60 -27.27 12.14
C GLY A 63 -10.67 -28.49 12.26
N GLY A 64 -10.88 -29.30 13.31
CA GLY A 64 -10.06 -30.50 13.55
C GLY A 64 -10.14 -31.56 12.43
N ASN A 65 -11.17 -31.53 11.59
CA ASN A 65 -11.38 -32.50 10.52
C ASN A 65 -10.89 -32.00 9.14
N THR A 66 -10.36 -30.78 9.03
CA THR A 66 -9.82 -30.28 7.76
C THR A 66 -8.40 -30.77 7.56
N VAL A 67 -8.23 -31.68 6.60
CA VAL A 67 -6.95 -32.33 6.30
C VAL A 67 -6.57 -32.18 4.83
N VAL A 68 -5.28 -32.15 4.56
CA VAL A 68 -4.70 -32.14 3.22
C VAL A 68 -4.01 -33.47 2.98
N CYS A 69 -4.27 -34.12 1.85
CA CYS A 69 -3.63 -35.38 1.50
C CYS A 69 -2.20 -35.17 0.97
N SER A 70 -1.38 -36.21 1.06
CA SER A 70 0.02 -36.22 0.65
C SER A 70 0.30 -35.86 -0.82
N LYS A 71 -0.68 -35.94 -1.73
CA LYS A 71 -0.52 -35.55 -3.14
C LYS A 71 -0.10 -34.08 -3.32
N HIS A 72 -0.41 -33.23 -2.35
CA HIS A 72 -0.15 -31.79 -2.44
C HIS A 72 1.22 -31.37 -1.91
N PHE A 73 2.02 -32.31 -1.42
CA PHE A 73 3.36 -32.05 -0.86
C PHE A 73 4.42 -32.73 -1.72
N LYS A 74 5.61 -32.14 -1.78
CA LYS A 74 6.75 -32.78 -2.44
C LYS A 74 7.33 -33.85 -1.52
N LYS A 75 8.01 -34.83 -2.10
CA LYS A 75 8.70 -35.88 -1.32
C LYS A 75 9.74 -35.29 -0.36
N GLU A 76 10.33 -34.15 -0.71
CA GLU A 76 11.34 -33.40 0.06
C GLU A 76 10.77 -32.68 1.30
N ASP A 77 9.47 -32.42 1.33
CA ASP A 77 8.78 -31.73 2.43
C ASP A 77 8.58 -32.65 3.65
N TYR A 78 8.90 -33.93 3.50
CA TYR A 78 8.78 -34.94 4.52
C TYR A 78 10.08 -35.13 5.30
N ARG A 79 9.93 -35.39 6.59
CA ARG A 79 10.98 -35.92 7.46
C ARG A 79 10.55 -37.27 8.02
N TRP A 80 11.48 -38.20 8.07
CA TRP A 80 11.26 -39.46 8.77
C TRP A 80 11.47 -39.23 10.27
N THR A 81 10.48 -39.60 11.07
CA THR A 81 10.66 -39.79 12.51
C THR A 81 10.55 -41.28 12.80
N PRO A 82 11.18 -41.80 13.87
CA PRO A 82 11.24 -43.24 14.15
C PRO A 82 9.89 -43.97 14.11
N ASN A 83 8.78 -43.26 14.37
CA ASN A 83 7.45 -43.86 14.40
C ASN A 83 6.57 -43.53 13.18
N ARG A 84 6.87 -42.49 12.39
CA ARG A 84 6.03 -42.07 11.25
C ARG A 84 6.70 -41.06 10.31
N LYS A 85 6.20 -41.02 9.07
CA LYS A 85 6.48 -39.95 8.11
C LYS A 85 5.70 -38.69 8.49
N CYS A 86 6.42 -37.61 8.81
CA CYS A 86 5.83 -36.31 9.18
C CYS A 86 6.24 -35.23 8.18
N LEU A 87 5.43 -34.19 8.03
CA LEU A 87 5.83 -32.98 7.32
C LEU A 87 6.85 -32.18 8.14
N LYS A 88 7.78 -31.50 7.46
CA LYS A 88 8.67 -30.52 8.08
C LYS A 88 7.85 -29.35 8.67
N PRO A 89 8.36 -28.65 9.70
CA PRO A 89 7.64 -27.52 10.31
C PRO A 89 7.27 -26.40 9.33
N GLU A 90 8.08 -26.23 8.28
CA GLU A 90 7.94 -25.20 7.24
C GLU A 90 7.30 -25.73 5.95
N ALA A 91 6.89 -27.00 5.92
CA ALA A 91 6.28 -27.59 4.74
C ALA A 91 4.92 -26.94 4.47
N VAL A 92 4.72 -26.49 3.23
CA VAL A 92 3.47 -25.90 2.72
C VAL A 92 3.06 -26.70 1.49
N PRO A 93 1.76 -27.03 1.33
CA PRO A 93 1.32 -27.73 0.12
C PRO A 93 1.63 -26.86 -1.09
N SER A 94 2.34 -27.44 -2.05
CA SER A 94 2.89 -26.71 -3.19
C SER A 94 2.52 -27.31 -4.54
N VAL A 95 2.03 -28.56 -4.55
CA VAL A 95 1.66 -29.31 -5.75
C VAL A 95 0.16 -29.20 -5.97
N PHE A 96 -0.23 -28.43 -6.98
CA PHE A 96 -1.63 -28.24 -7.37
C PHE A 96 -1.75 -28.07 -8.88
N ASP A 97 -2.85 -28.57 -9.46
CA ASP A 97 -3.10 -28.54 -10.91
C ASP A 97 -3.18 -27.10 -11.45
N TRP A 98 -3.69 -26.16 -10.64
CA TRP A 98 -3.79 -24.75 -11.05
C TRP A 98 -2.44 -24.02 -11.13
N LYS A 99 -1.35 -24.58 -10.62
CA LYS A 99 -0.01 -24.01 -10.82
C LYS A 99 0.60 -24.38 -12.18
N LEU A 100 0.09 -25.42 -12.84
CA LEU A 100 0.54 -25.83 -14.17
C LEU A 100 -0.01 -24.88 -15.26
N ASN A 101 -1.15 -24.24 -14.98
CA ASN A 101 -1.83 -23.32 -15.90
C ASN A 101 -1.44 -21.85 -15.68
N GLU A 102 -0.51 -21.55 -14.77
CA GLU A 102 0.07 -20.21 -14.69
C GLU A 102 1.05 -20.06 -15.86
N SER A 103 0.53 -19.69 -17.02
CA SER A 103 1.34 -19.14 -18.11
C SER A 103 2.29 -18.11 -17.50
N SER A 104 3.59 -18.32 -17.63
CA SER A 104 4.62 -17.45 -17.07
C SER A 104 4.25 -16.00 -17.35
N ARG A 105 3.82 -15.26 -16.32
CA ARG A 105 3.57 -13.82 -16.50
C ARG A 105 4.89 -13.24 -16.98
N LYS A 106 4.85 -12.46 -18.06
CA LYS A 106 6.00 -11.68 -18.50
C LYS A 106 6.50 -10.90 -17.29
N ALA A 107 7.82 -10.88 -17.09
CA ALA A 107 8.41 -10.07 -16.03
C ALA A 107 7.86 -8.64 -16.13
N PRO A 108 7.56 -7.97 -15.00
CA PRO A 108 7.10 -6.59 -15.03
C PRO A 108 8.06 -5.77 -15.89
N THR A 109 7.52 -5.08 -16.90
CA THR A 109 8.32 -4.18 -17.75
C THR A 109 9.08 -3.21 -16.85
N SER A 110 10.40 -3.15 -17.02
CA SER A 110 11.26 -2.25 -16.25
C SER A 110 10.76 -0.82 -16.38
N ARG A 111 10.21 -0.27 -15.28
CA ARG A 111 9.77 1.12 -15.22
C ARG A 111 11.02 1.99 -15.11
N GLN A 112 11.34 2.74 -16.16
CA GLN A 112 12.39 3.75 -16.07
C GLN A 112 12.00 4.76 -15.00
N SER A 113 12.88 4.93 -14.01
CA SER A 113 12.67 5.83 -12.88
C SER A 113 12.73 7.28 -13.35
N LEU A 114 11.67 8.05 -13.12
CA LEU A 114 11.51 9.46 -13.53
C LEU A 114 12.32 10.42 -12.63
N PHE A 115 13.65 10.24 -12.55
CA PHE A 115 14.54 11.24 -11.94
C PHE A 115 15.29 12.00 -13.04
N LYS A 116 14.61 12.96 -13.68
CA LYS A 116 15.28 13.97 -14.52
C LYS A 116 15.57 15.20 -13.63
N LYS A 117 16.83 15.34 -13.25
CA LYS A 117 17.38 16.42 -12.41
C LYS A 117 17.34 17.74 -13.21
N MET A 118 16.57 18.73 -12.77
CA MET A 118 16.62 20.10 -13.30
C MET A 118 17.95 20.76 -12.88
N LYS A 119 18.66 21.34 -13.85
CA LYS A 119 19.76 22.28 -13.61
C LYS A 119 19.14 23.68 -13.50
N VAL A 120 19.50 24.44 -12.48
CA VAL A 120 19.25 25.89 -12.39
C VAL A 120 20.62 26.56 -12.36
N ASP A 121 20.73 27.61 -13.17
CA ASP A 121 21.91 28.39 -13.56
C ASP A 121 22.11 29.54 -12.56
N ASP A 122 23.35 29.71 -12.10
CA ASP A 122 23.81 30.79 -11.21
C ASP A 122 23.93 32.12 -11.97
N ARG A 123 23.49 33.22 -11.37
CA ARG A 123 23.97 34.57 -11.69
C ARG A 123 24.12 35.39 -10.42
N GLU A 124 25.38 35.65 -10.10
CA GLU A 124 25.85 36.69 -9.19
C GLU A 124 25.80 38.02 -9.93
N ASP A 125 25.44 39.11 -9.24
CA ASP A 125 25.85 40.46 -9.63
C ASP A 125 26.32 41.18 -8.36
N GLU A 126 27.58 41.63 -8.42
CA GLU A 126 28.24 42.52 -7.48
C GLU A 126 27.80 43.97 -7.73
N ASP A 127 27.86 44.82 -6.71
CA ASP A 127 28.32 46.20 -6.91
C ASP A 127 28.91 46.81 -5.63
N GLU A 128 30.03 47.49 -5.84
CA GLU A 128 31.00 48.03 -4.90
C GLU A 128 30.79 49.56 -4.66
N MET A 129 31.15 50.06 -3.46
CA MET A 129 31.91 51.32 -3.16
C MET A 129 31.32 52.72 -3.58
N VAL A 130 31.50 53.91 -2.97
CA VAL A 130 32.47 54.57 -2.03
C VAL A 130 31.91 55.97 -1.53
N VAL A 131 32.47 56.51 -0.41
CA VAL A 131 32.74 57.92 0.08
C VAL A 131 31.63 58.94 0.46
N GLU A 132 31.54 59.41 1.73
CA GLU A 132 32.17 60.58 2.44
C GLU A 132 31.45 61.93 2.11
N ASP A 133 31.20 62.96 2.95
CA ASP A 133 31.60 63.46 4.28
C ASP A 133 30.56 64.54 4.72
N SER A 134 30.65 65.02 5.98
CA SER A 134 30.45 66.43 6.40
C SER A 134 29.49 66.69 7.60
N VAL A 135 30.08 67.39 8.58
CA VAL A 135 29.65 67.94 9.89
C VAL A 135 28.48 68.94 9.71
N CYS A 136 27.50 69.16 10.62
CA CYS A 136 27.62 69.80 11.94
C CYS A 136 26.33 69.79 12.82
N GLU A 137 26.59 69.75 14.14
CA GLU A 137 25.94 70.32 15.34
C GLU A 137 24.41 70.33 15.64
N VAL A 138 24.10 69.59 16.72
CA VAL A 138 23.40 69.99 17.97
C VAL A 138 22.04 70.69 17.85
N HIS A 139 20.99 70.08 18.41
CA HIS A 139 20.18 70.65 19.50
C HIS A 139 19.40 69.58 20.27
N ASN A 140 19.32 69.80 21.57
CA ASN A 140 19.03 68.89 22.67
C ASN A 140 17.52 68.58 22.83
N SER A 141 17.13 67.31 22.65
CA SER A 141 15.87 66.71 23.16
C SER A 141 15.99 65.18 23.41
N GLN A 142 17.21 64.66 23.55
CA GLN A 142 17.60 63.34 23.00
C GLN A 142 17.39 62.07 23.85
N SER A 143 16.67 62.07 24.97
CA SER A 143 16.60 60.83 25.80
C SER A 143 15.49 59.85 25.43
N VAL A 144 14.39 60.30 24.82
CA VAL A 144 13.23 59.43 24.51
C VAL A 144 13.25 58.94 23.05
N ASP A 145 13.74 59.77 22.13
CA ASP A 145 13.75 59.46 20.70
C ASP A 145 14.81 58.40 20.35
N HIS A 146 15.96 58.40 21.03
CA HIS A 146 17.02 57.41 20.80
C HIS A 146 16.61 55.99 21.22
N GLU A 147 15.88 55.85 22.33
CA GLU A 147 15.41 54.54 22.79
C GLU A 147 14.33 53.96 21.87
N ASN A 148 13.45 54.83 21.35
CA ASN A 148 12.43 54.44 20.38
C ASN A 148 13.03 54.11 19.00
N ASP A 149 14.05 54.84 18.55
CA ASP A 149 14.77 54.57 17.30
C ASP A 149 15.55 53.23 17.37
N ILE A 150 16.17 52.93 18.52
CA ILE A 150 16.78 51.62 18.77
C ILE A 150 15.73 50.50 18.76
N LYS A 151 14.57 50.71 19.38
CA LYS A 151 13.47 49.73 19.36
C LYS A 151 12.92 49.53 17.96
N LEU A 152 12.80 50.59 17.16
CA LEU A 152 12.33 50.54 15.78
C LEU A 152 13.28 49.72 14.90
N ARG A 153 14.59 50.00 14.96
CA ARG A 153 15.61 49.21 14.22
C ARG A 153 15.64 47.74 14.64
N LYS A 154 15.49 47.46 15.94
CA LYS A 154 15.37 46.08 16.43
C LYS A 154 14.12 45.40 15.88
N LEU A 155 13.01 46.12 15.82
CA LEU A 155 11.76 45.60 15.28
C LEU A 155 11.86 45.35 13.76
N GLU A 156 12.45 46.27 13.01
CA GLU A 156 12.72 46.12 11.57
C GLU A 156 13.62 44.91 11.29
N HIS A 157 14.68 44.72 12.07
CA HIS A 157 15.54 43.56 11.95
C HIS A 157 14.79 42.25 12.26
N VAL A 158 13.90 42.25 13.25
CA VAL A 158 13.05 41.09 13.56
C VAL A 158 12.05 40.81 12.44
N VAL A 159 11.45 41.85 11.84
CA VAL A 159 10.52 41.72 10.72
C VAL A 159 11.25 41.15 9.49
N GLN A 160 12.40 41.73 9.11
CA GLN A 160 13.22 41.23 8.00
C GLN A 160 13.66 39.78 8.22
N GLN A 161 14.08 39.43 9.43
CA GLN A 161 14.43 38.06 9.77
C GLN A 161 13.23 37.12 9.64
N LYS A 162 12.05 37.52 10.10
CA LYS A 162 10.82 36.74 10.00
C LYS A 162 10.35 36.60 8.55
N ASP A 163 10.51 37.63 7.73
CA ASP A 163 10.18 37.59 6.30
C ASP A 163 11.11 36.64 5.54
N SER A 164 12.40 36.62 5.88
CA SER A 164 13.35 35.64 5.35
C SER A 164 12.95 34.22 5.76
N GLU A 165 12.68 33.99 7.04
CA GLU A 165 12.26 32.68 7.56
C GLU A 165 10.94 32.21 6.92
N LEU A 166 10.01 33.13 6.68
CA LEU A 166 8.74 32.84 6.02
C LEU A 166 8.97 32.44 4.57
N LYS A 167 9.84 33.14 3.84
CA LYS A 167 10.23 32.77 2.47
C LYS A 167 10.83 31.37 2.42
N ASP A 168 11.77 31.06 3.30
CA ASP A 168 12.40 29.73 3.37
C ASP A 168 11.38 28.62 3.64
N LYS A 169 10.50 28.83 4.62
CA LYS A 169 9.41 27.88 4.93
C LYS A 169 8.42 27.73 3.78
N THR A 170 8.09 28.81 3.06
CA THR A 170 7.19 28.71 1.90
C THR A 170 7.81 27.90 0.77
N TYR A 171 9.12 28.05 0.54
CA TYR A 171 9.85 27.25 -0.43
C TYR A 171 9.92 25.77 -0.02
N GLU A 172 10.22 25.49 1.26
CA GLU A 172 10.23 24.13 1.80
C GLU A 172 8.86 23.45 1.67
N LEU A 173 7.78 24.16 2.04
CA LEU A 173 6.42 23.68 1.89
C LEU A 173 6.06 23.38 0.44
N ALA A 174 6.47 24.23 -0.51
CA ALA A 174 6.23 24.01 -1.94
C ALA A 174 6.96 22.75 -2.44
N SER A 175 8.23 22.58 -2.07
CA SER A 175 9.05 21.41 -2.42
C SER A 175 8.46 20.12 -1.84
N LEU A 176 8.05 20.13 -0.56
CA LEU A 176 7.44 18.98 0.09
C LEU A 176 6.08 18.63 -0.53
N ASN A 177 5.27 19.63 -0.88
CA ASN A 177 4.00 19.42 -1.59
C ASN A 177 4.21 18.79 -2.96
N GLN A 178 5.22 19.24 -3.71
CA GLN A 178 5.55 18.64 -5.00
C GLN A 178 5.94 17.18 -4.86
N LYS A 179 6.76 16.86 -3.85
CA LYS A 179 7.15 15.47 -3.55
C LYS A 179 5.93 14.62 -3.17
N LEU A 180 5.06 15.13 -2.31
CA LEU A 180 3.82 14.44 -1.92
C LEU A 180 2.89 14.22 -3.11
N GLN A 181 2.76 15.19 -4.03
CA GLN A 181 1.96 15.01 -5.24
C GLN A 181 2.50 13.90 -6.15
N MET A 182 3.82 13.69 -6.19
CA MET A 182 4.40 12.57 -6.93
C MET A 182 4.21 11.22 -6.22
N GLU A 183 4.25 11.19 -4.89
CA GLU A 183 4.05 9.97 -4.11
C GLU A 183 2.58 9.57 -4.00
N ARG A 184 1.66 10.55 -4.01
CA ARG A 184 0.22 10.32 -3.94
C ARG A 184 -0.26 9.66 -5.23
N PHE A 185 -0.91 8.51 -5.08
CA PHE A 185 -1.61 7.88 -6.19
C PHE A 185 -2.74 8.81 -6.65
N GLY A 186 -2.76 9.14 -7.94
CA GLY A 186 -3.80 9.96 -8.54
C GLY A 186 -3.52 10.26 -10.01
N VAL A 187 -4.58 10.60 -10.75
CA VAL A 187 -4.50 10.86 -12.19
C VAL A 187 -3.67 12.10 -12.52
N THR A 188 -3.65 13.07 -11.60
CA THR A 188 -2.89 14.32 -11.73
C THR A 188 -1.39 14.09 -11.88
N ARG A 189 -0.87 12.97 -11.35
CA ARG A 189 0.53 12.58 -11.53
C ARG A 189 0.90 12.31 -12.99
N PHE A 190 -0.07 11.98 -13.84
CA PHE A 190 0.15 11.73 -15.26
C PHE A 190 -0.30 12.91 -16.14
N SER A 191 -0.65 14.06 -15.54
CA SER A 191 -1.15 15.23 -16.27
C SER A 191 -0.20 15.74 -17.36
N TYR A 192 1.11 15.54 -17.20
CA TYR A 192 2.15 15.92 -18.15
C TYR A 192 2.47 14.85 -19.20
N ASP A 193 1.90 13.65 -19.09
CA ASP A 193 2.20 12.50 -19.95
C ASP A 193 0.92 11.98 -20.58
N HIS A 194 0.63 12.49 -21.79
CA HIS A 194 -0.58 12.13 -22.52
C HIS A 194 -0.60 10.66 -22.95
N GLU A 195 0.56 10.04 -23.23
CA GLU A 195 0.64 8.61 -23.58
C GLU A 195 0.17 7.73 -22.41
N MET A 196 0.59 8.08 -21.20
CA MET A 196 0.16 7.37 -20.00
C MET A 196 -1.32 7.59 -19.69
N ILE A 197 -1.85 8.80 -19.92
CA ILE A 197 -3.28 9.05 -19.78
C ILE A 197 -4.09 8.24 -20.79
N GLU A 198 -3.70 8.23 -22.06
CA GLU A 198 -4.36 7.44 -23.09
C GLU A 198 -4.30 5.94 -22.77
N PHE A 199 -3.14 5.46 -22.31
CA PHE A 199 -2.97 4.07 -21.91
C PHE A 199 -3.91 3.64 -20.77
N TYR A 200 -4.02 4.44 -19.71
CA TYR A 200 -4.82 4.07 -18.54
C TYR A 200 -6.30 4.41 -18.65
N THR A 201 -6.66 5.45 -19.42
CA THR A 201 -8.04 5.97 -19.43
C THR A 201 -8.73 5.82 -20.79
N GLY A 202 -7.96 5.58 -21.86
CA GLY A 202 -8.45 5.62 -23.23
C GLY A 202 -8.69 7.03 -23.78
N PHE A 203 -8.49 8.08 -22.99
CA PHE A 203 -8.63 9.47 -23.44
C PHE A 203 -7.29 9.97 -24.02
N PRO A 204 -7.30 10.57 -25.23
CA PRO A 204 -6.08 11.10 -25.87
C PRO A 204 -5.27 12.10 -25.05
N THR A 205 -5.92 12.90 -24.19
CA THR A 205 -5.23 13.91 -23.37
C THR A 205 -5.83 13.99 -21.98
N PHE A 206 -5.03 14.48 -21.03
CA PHE A 206 -5.46 14.74 -19.66
C PHE A 206 -6.63 15.73 -19.62
N ASP A 207 -6.61 16.75 -20.47
CA ASP A 207 -7.67 17.75 -20.53
C ASP A 207 -9.01 17.15 -20.96
N LEU A 208 -9.01 16.24 -21.92
CA LEU A 208 -10.25 15.59 -22.36
C LEU A 208 -10.81 14.66 -21.28
N PHE A 209 -9.95 13.93 -20.58
CA PHE A 209 -10.34 13.17 -19.39
C PHE A 209 -10.93 14.09 -18.31
N LEU A 210 -10.33 15.26 -18.07
CA LEU A 210 -10.80 16.22 -17.07
C LEU A 210 -12.15 16.84 -17.47
N ILE A 211 -12.35 17.16 -18.74
CA ILE A 211 -13.64 17.61 -19.28
C ILE A 211 -14.70 16.54 -19.06
N PHE A 212 -14.43 15.28 -19.41
CA PHE A 212 -15.34 14.17 -19.17
C PHE A 212 -15.69 14.03 -17.69
N TYR A 213 -14.69 14.02 -16.81
CA TYR A 213 -14.90 13.97 -15.37
C TYR A 213 -15.76 15.14 -14.88
N SER A 214 -15.51 16.35 -15.36
CA SER A 214 -16.28 17.54 -14.98
C SER A 214 -17.77 17.41 -15.32
N ALA A 215 -18.09 16.78 -16.45
CA ALA A 215 -19.46 16.54 -16.87
C ALA A 215 -20.18 15.53 -15.97
N ILE A 216 -19.50 14.47 -15.51
CA ILE A 216 -20.11 13.42 -14.69
C ILE A 216 -20.00 13.67 -13.18
N LYS A 217 -19.08 14.54 -12.73
CA LYS A 217 -18.82 14.86 -11.32
C LYS A 217 -20.09 15.22 -10.54
N PRO A 218 -21.00 16.09 -11.05
CA PRO A 218 -22.22 16.44 -10.31
C PRO A 218 -23.13 15.23 -10.04
N THR A 219 -23.15 14.26 -10.95
CA THR A 219 -23.94 13.04 -10.78
C THR A 219 -23.23 12.08 -9.84
N ALA A 220 -21.92 11.91 -9.99
CA ALA A 220 -21.10 11.03 -9.14
C ALA A 220 -21.18 11.41 -7.65
N THR A 221 -21.21 12.71 -7.31
CA THR A 221 -21.34 13.15 -5.91
C THR A 221 -22.73 12.86 -5.30
N ARG A 222 -23.77 12.76 -6.14
CA ARG A 222 -25.13 12.40 -5.72
C ARG A 222 -25.36 10.90 -5.69
N MET A 223 -24.50 10.10 -6.31
CA MET A 223 -24.61 8.64 -6.31
C MET A 223 -24.29 8.10 -4.91
N LYS A 224 -25.32 7.59 -4.23
CA LYS A 224 -25.15 6.78 -3.02
C LYS A 224 -24.87 5.34 -3.44
N THR A 225 -23.70 4.81 -3.08
CA THR A 225 -23.36 3.40 -3.31
C THR A 225 -24.30 2.50 -2.50
N VAL A 226 -24.86 1.47 -3.13
CA VAL A 226 -25.78 0.50 -2.50
C VAL A 226 -25.13 -0.21 -1.29
N TYR A 227 -23.80 -0.30 -1.28
CA TYR A 227 -22.98 -0.84 -0.18
C TYR A 227 -22.78 0.12 1.00
N TYR A 228 -23.21 1.38 0.89
CA TYR A 228 -23.15 2.39 1.93
C TYR A 228 -24.55 2.97 2.12
N LYS A 229 -25.49 2.14 2.59
CA LYS A 229 -26.72 2.67 3.19
C LYS A 229 -26.32 3.54 4.37
N SER A 230 -26.77 4.79 4.37
CA SER A 230 -26.78 5.63 5.57
C SER A 230 -27.76 5.01 6.57
N SER A 231 -27.32 4.01 7.33
CA SER A 231 -28.01 3.64 8.56
C SER A 231 -27.75 4.73 9.59
N GLU A 232 -28.79 5.13 10.30
CA GLU A 232 -28.69 6.03 11.46
C GLU A 232 -27.88 5.40 12.60
N GLU A 233 -27.67 4.07 12.54
CA GLU A 233 -26.78 3.33 13.43
C GLU A 233 -25.28 3.52 13.09
N PRO A 234 -24.43 3.93 14.05
CA PRO A 234 -23.01 4.19 13.82
C PRO A 234 -22.18 2.95 13.42
N SER A 235 -22.67 1.74 13.68
CA SER A 235 -21.92 0.48 13.56
C SER A 235 -21.73 -0.01 12.11
N ASN A 236 -22.57 0.47 11.18
CA ASN A 236 -22.55 0.05 9.77
C ASN A 236 -21.95 1.11 8.82
N ARG A 237 -21.37 2.19 9.36
CA ARG A 237 -20.63 3.15 8.54
C ARG A 237 -19.33 2.47 8.10
N GLY A 238 -19.32 1.95 6.87
CA GLY A 238 -18.10 1.47 6.23
C GLY A 238 -17.00 2.56 6.27
N ARG A 239 -15.74 2.15 6.10
CA ARG A 239 -14.58 3.05 6.14
C ARG A 239 -14.86 4.30 5.28
N PRO A 240 -14.68 5.52 5.83
CA PRO A 240 -14.91 6.74 5.08
C PRO A 240 -14.03 6.76 3.82
N LYS A 241 -14.59 7.26 2.71
CA LYS A 241 -13.86 7.44 1.47
C LYS A 241 -12.68 8.39 1.72
N SER A 242 -11.46 7.91 1.47
CA SER A 242 -10.23 8.69 1.69
C SER A 242 -9.63 9.22 0.39
N MET A 243 -10.26 8.97 -0.76
CA MET A 243 -9.69 9.27 -2.07
C MET A 243 -10.58 10.23 -2.85
N ASP A 244 -9.96 11.07 -3.68
CA ASP A 244 -10.69 12.03 -4.49
C ASP A 244 -11.53 11.30 -5.56
N PRO A 245 -12.78 11.73 -5.86
CA PRO A 245 -13.65 11.02 -6.81
C PRO A 245 -13.06 10.90 -8.23
N ILE A 246 -12.17 11.81 -8.62
CA ILE A 246 -11.46 11.75 -9.90
C ILE A 246 -10.44 10.59 -9.92
N ASP A 247 -9.79 10.34 -8.79
CA ASP A 247 -8.84 9.25 -8.64
C ASP A 247 -9.59 7.91 -8.48
N GLU A 248 -10.82 7.92 -7.92
CA GLU A 248 -11.71 6.75 -7.89
C GLU A 248 -12.11 6.33 -9.31
N LEU A 249 -12.48 7.32 -10.12
CA LEU A 249 -12.79 7.11 -11.53
C LEU A 249 -11.55 6.62 -12.30
N PHE A 250 -10.38 7.21 -12.03
CA PHE A 250 -9.14 6.77 -12.67
C PHE A 250 -8.78 5.33 -12.31
N MET A 251 -8.95 4.90 -11.05
CA MET A 251 -8.78 3.49 -10.65
C MET A 251 -9.74 2.55 -11.38
N PHE A 252 -10.93 3.00 -11.75
CA PHE A 252 -11.88 2.16 -12.48
C PHE A 252 -11.44 1.91 -13.93
N PHE A 253 -10.67 2.82 -14.53
CA PHE A 253 -10.17 2.66 -15.89
C PHE A 253 -8.86 1.86 -15.98
N MET A 254 -8.04 1.83 -14.91
CA MET A 254 -6.77 1.09 -14.82
C MET A 254 -6.96 -0.43 -14.71
#